data_AF-A0A917TP71-F1
#
_entry.id   AF-A0A917TP71-F1
#
_cell.length_a   1.000
_cell.length_b   1.000
_cell.length_c   1.000
_cell.angle_alpha   90.00
_cell.angle_beta   90.00
_cell.angle_gamma   90.00
#
_symmetry.space_group_name_H-M   'P 1'
#
loop_
_entity.id
_entity.type
_entity.pdbx_description
1 polymer ?
#
loop_
_entity_poly.entity_id
_entity_poly.type
_entity_poly.pdbx_seq_one_letter_code
_entity_poly.pdbx_strand_id
1 'polypeptide(L)'
;MTKTRLNRAAGLRWPVEECFEFSKDYFGLDQCQARLYTAIARHTVLVMAALAVCAVTAAHLRDRTDSQAPPPSTSDQPPPPEPGLILLTVHKVKRLLADALHHPMPPGHATRWLTWRRRHQARAR
;
A
#
# COMPACT_ATOMS: atom_id res chain seq x y z
N MET A 1 16.05 -27.89 14.78
CA MET A 1 15.17 -27.11 13.88
C MET A 1 14.01 -28.01 13.44
N THR A 2 12.75 -27.62 13.62
CA THR A 2 11.58 -28.48 13.29
C THR A 2 11.20 -28.38 11.81
N LYS A 3 10.76 -29.47 11.18
CA LYS A 3 10.35 -29.57 9.76
C LYS A 3 9.37 -28.46 9.34
N THR A 4 8.44 -28.09 10.22
CA THR A 4 7.46 -27.01 9.98
C THR A 4 8.10 -25.64 9.81
N ARG A 5 9.19 -25.33 10.54
CA ARG A 5 9.92 -24.05 10.39
C ARG A 5 10.62 -23.97 9.03
N LEU A 6 11.22 -25.07 8.58
CA LEU A 6 11.85 -25.16 7.26
C LEU A 6 10.82 -25.00 6.14
N ASN A 7 9.65 -25.64 6.28
CA ASN A 7 8.57 -25.50 5.31
C ASN A 7 8.04 -24.06 5.24
N ARG A 8 7.84 -23.40 6.40
CA ARG A 8 7.45 -21.99 6.45
C ARG A 8 8.51 -21.09 5.83
N ALA A 9 9.78 -21.32 6.11
CA ALA A 9 10.88 -20.53 5.53
C ALA A 9 10.96 -20.71 4.00
N ALA A 10 10.80 -21.93 3.49
CA ALA A 10 10.75 -22.19 2.04
C ALA A 10 9.57 -21.46 1.38
N GLY A 11 8.42 -21.38 2.06
CA GLY A 11 7.26 -20.62 1.60
C GLY A 11 7.45 -19.10 1.54
N LEU A 12 8.50 -18.53 2.15
CA LEU A 12 8.76 -17.09 2.11
C LEU A 12 9.38 -16.63 0.78
N ARG A 13 9.88 -17.56 -0.04
CA ARG A 13 10.51 -17.21 -1.32
C ARG A 13 9.56 -16.43 -2.23
N TRP A 14 8.33 -16.90 -2.39
CA TRP A 14 7.36 -16.29 -3.29
C TRP A 14 6.91 -14.88 -2.83
N PRO A 15 6.53 -14.66 -1.56
CA PRO A 15 6.25 -13.31 -1.06
C PRO A 15 7.41 -12.31 -1.25
N VAL A 16 8.66 -12.78 -1.15
CA VAL A 16 9.83 -11.93 -1.38
C VAL A 16 9.92 -11.51 -2.84
N GLU A 17 9.69 -12.44 -3.76
CA GLU A 17 9.67 -12.17 -5.21
C GLU A 17 8.56 -11.16 -5.56
N GLU A 18 7.34 -11.36 -5.04
CA GLU A 18 6.22 -10.42 -5.21
C GLU A 18 6.52 -9.01 -4.66
N CYS A 19 7.16 -8.92 -3.48
CA CYS A 19 7.57 -7.64 -2.92
C CYS A 19 8.61 -6.93 -3.80
N PHE A 20 9.50 -7.70 -4.43
CA PHE A 20 10.53 -7.17 -5.32
C PHE A 20 9.92 -6.67 -6.64
N GLU A 21 8.99 -7.41 -7.21
CA GLU A 21 8.21 -6.98 -8.39
C GLU A 21 7.42 -5.70 -8.10
N PHE A 22 6.68 -5.69 -6.98
CA PHE A 22 5.95 -4.50 -6.53
C PHE A 22 6.85 -3.28 -6.34
N SER A 23 8.08 -3.49 -5.84
CA SER A 23 9.06 -2.41 -5.66
C SER A 23 9.53 -1.80 -6.98
N LYS A 24 9.68 -2.62 -8.03
CA LYS A 24 10.05 -2.13 -9.37
C LYS A 24 8.93 -1.25 -9.92
N ASP A 25 7.71 -1.79 -9.98
CA ASP A 25 6.55 -1.11 -10.57
C ASP A 25 6.25 0.22 -9.90
N TYR A 26 6.31 0.26 -8.57
CA TYR A 26 5.79 1.40 -7.82
C TYR A 26 6.85 2.26 -7.17
N PHE A 27 8.08 1.77 -6.94
CA PHE A 27 9.13 2.55 -6.26
C PHE A 27 10.37 2.76 -7.13
N GLY A 28 10.41 2.22 -8.35
CA GLY A 28 11.52 2.44 -9.28
C GLY A 28 12.80 1.75 -8.84
N LEU A 29 12.68 0.55 -8.26
CA LEU A 29 13.84 -0.24 -7.81
C LEU A 29 14.83 -0.51 -8.96
N ASP A 30 14.32 -0.70 -10.17
CA ASP A 30 15.07 -0.95 -11.40
C ASP A 30 15.48 0.33 -12.15
N GLN A 31 15.05 1.51 -11.69
CA GLN A 31 15.29 2.80 -12.36
C GLN A 31 16.62 3.46 -11.94
N CYS A 32 17.51 2.74 -11.23
CA CYS A 32 18.83 3.26 -10.88
C CYS A 32 19.73 3.34 -12.11
N GLN A 33 20.10 4.55 -12.52
CA GLN A 33 21.01 4.79 -13.66
C GLN A 33 22.49 4.86 -13.24
N ALA A 34 22.79 4.70 -11.95
CA ALA A 34 24.17 4.78 -11.45
C ALA A 34 24.96 3.52 -11.84
N ARG A 35 26.25 3.71 -12.16
CA ARG A 35 27.17 2.61 -12.50
C ARG A 35 28.06 2.15 -11.34
N LEU A 36 28.07 2.89 -10.23
CA LEU A 36 28.87 2.55 -9.05
C LEU A 36 28.09 1.61 -8.13
N TYR A 37 28.74 0.53 -7.69
CA TYR A 37 28.16 -0.45 -6.77
C TYR A 37 27.55 0.19 -5.53
N THR A 38 28.26 1.13 -4.90
CA THR A 38 27.81 1.82 -3.69
C THR A 38 26.54 2.65 -3.92
N ALA A 39 26.43 3.28 -5.09
CA ALA A 39 25.25 4.05 -5.47
C ALA A 39 24.04 3.14 -5.73
N ILE A 40 24.25 2.01 -6.42
CA ILE A 40 23.21 1.00 -6.65
C ILE A 40 22.73 0.44 -5.30
N ALA A 41 23.65 0.04 -4.42
CA ALA A 41 23.31 -0.49 -3.11
C ALA A 41 22.52 0.51 -2.26
N ARG A 42 22.94 1.79 -2.24
CA ARG A 42 22.22 2.85 -1.52
C ARG A 42 20.82 3.05 -2.09
N HIS A 43 20.67 3.08 -3.41
CA HIS A 43 19.36 3.19 -4.07
C HIS A 43 18.44 2.04 -3.66
N THR A 44 18.91 0.80 -3.76
CA THR A 44 18.15 -0.39 -3.35
C THR A 44 17.70 -0.29 -1.90
N VAL A 45 18.59 0.07 -0.97
CA VAL A 45 18.24 0.20 0.46
C VAL A 45 17.19 1.30 0.68
N LEU A 46 17.34 2.47 0.04
CA LEU A 46 16.39 3.58 0.18
C LEU A 46 15.01 3.22 -0.39
N VAL A 47 14.96 2.56 -1.54
CA VAL A 47 13.70 2.10 -2.15
C VAL A 47 13.00 1.07 -1.26
N MET A 48 13.74 0.06 -0.77
CA MET A 48 13.17 -0.96 0.12
C MET A 48 12.70 -0.35 1.45
N ALA A 49 13.43 0.63 1.99
CA ALA A 49 13.01 1.36 3.19
C ALA A 49 11.72 2.17 2.96
N ALA A 50 11.62 2.88 1.84
CA ALA A 50 10.41 3.63 1.49
C ALA A 50 9.19 2.72 1.31
N LEU A 51 9.38 1.55 0.66
CA LEU A 51 8.35 0.53 0.58
C LEU A 51 7.92 0.04 1.96
N ALA A 52 8.88 -0.30 2.84
CA ALA A 52 8.59 -0.78 4.18
C ALA A 52 7.78 0.24 5.00
N VAL A 53 8.16 1.52 4.96
CA VAL A 53 7.41 2.61 5.61
C VAL A 53 5.98 2.69 5.07
N CYS A 54 5.80 2.63 3.76
CA CYS A 54 4.46 2.67 3.16
C CYS A 54 3.62 1.43 3.52
N ALA A 55 4.23 0.24 3.56
CA ALA A 55 3.57 -1.01 3.89
C ALA A 55 3.13 -1.05 5.36
N VAL A 56 4.02 -0.64 6.28
CA VAL A 56 3.72 -0.53 7.71
C VAL A 56 2.61 0.51 7.95
N THR A 57 2.68 1.66 7.27
CA THR A 57 1.63 2.69 7.37
C THR A 57 0.29 2.18 6.84
N ALA A 58 0.27 1.45 5.71
CA ALA A 58 -0.94 0.84 5.17
C ALA A 58 -1.52 -0.22 6.12
N ALA A 59 -0.68 -1.03 6.77
CA ALA A 59 -1.09 -2.02 7.77
C ALA A 59 -1.71 -1.35 9.01
N HIS A 60 -1.04 -0.36 9.60
CA HIS A 60 -1.60 0.38 10.74
C HIS A 60 -2.92 1.07 10.42
N LEU A 61 -3.07 1.55 9.19
CA LEU A 61 -4.31 2.21 8.77
C LEU A 61 -5.43 1.21 8.44
N ARG A 62 -5.09 -0.02 8.06
CA ARG A 62 -6.03 -1.15 7.98
C ARG A 62 -6.64 -1.42 9.34
N ASP A 63 -5.80 -1.63 10.35
CA ASP A 63 -6.25 -1.94 11.71
C ASP A 63 -7.17 -0.84 12.29
N ARG A 64 -6.95 0.43 11.90
CA ARG A 64 -7.80 1.55 12.31
C ARG A 64 -9.08 1.73 11.49
N THR A 65 -9.09 1.30 10.23
CA THR A 65 -10.19 1.57 9.29
C THR A 65 -11.00 0.31 8.99
N ASP A 66 -10.77 -0.79 9.71
CA ASP A 66 -11.48 -2.08 9.57
C ASP A 66 -12.98 -2.01 9.96
N SER A 67 -13.51 -0.81 10.18
CA SER A 67 -14.94 -0.52 10.32
C SER A 67 -15.72 -0.58 8.98
N GLN A 68 -15.21 -1.27 7.95
CA GLN A 68 -15.93 -1.42 6.69
C GLN A 68 -17.17 -2.30 6.95
N ALA A 69 -18.33 -1.86 6.46
CA ALA A 69 -19.56 -2.64 6.57
C ALA A 69 -19.38 -4.01 5.88
N PRO A 70 -19.91 -5.11 6.46
CA PRO A 70 -19.86 -6.43 5.83
C PRO A 70 -20.46 -6.36 4.41
N PRO A 71 -19.86 -7.04 3.42
CA PRO A 71 -20.46 -7.13 2.10
C PRO A 71 -21.84 -7.81 2.19
N PRO A 72 -22.80 -7.43 1.32
CA PRO A 72 -24.10 -8.09 1.29
C PRO A 72 -23.91 -9.58 1.01
N SER A 73 -24.55 -10.42 1.82
CA SER A 73 -24.44 -11.88 1.75
C SER A 73 -25.30 -12.51 0.64
N THR A 74 -26.17 -11.72 0.01
CA THR A 74 -27.16 -12.20 -0.97
C THR A 74 -27.38 -11.13 -2.03
N SER A 75 -27.54 -11.55 -3.30
CA SER A 75 -27.69 -10.65 -4.46
C SER A 75 -28.89 -9.70 -4.37
N ASP A 76 -29.92 -10.06 -3.60
CA ASP A 76 -31.14 -9.27 -3.43
C ASP A 76 -31.05 -8.24 -2.29
N GLN A 77 -29.93 -8.20 -1.56
CA GLN A 77 -29.78 -7.31 -0.41
C GLN A 77 -29.27 -5.94 -0.87
N PRO A 78 -29.95 -4.83 -0.53
CA PRO A 78 -29.50 -3.49 -0.93
C PRO A 78 -28.13 -3.19 -0.29
N PRO A 79 -27.21 -2.55 -1.02
CA PRO A 79 -25.90 -2.21 -0.49
C PRO A 79 -26.04 -1.30 0.74
N PRO A 80 -25.16 -1.43 1.75
CA PRO A 80 -25.21 -0.59 2.94
C PRO A 80 -25.23 0.91 2.58
N PRO A 81 -26.03 1.75 3.26
CA PRO A 81 -26.10 3.19 2.98
C PRO A 81 -24.73 3.88 3.03
N GLU A 82 -23.83 3.36 3.88
CA GLU A 82 -22.43 3.74 3.94
C GLU A 82 -21.52 2.51 3.83
N PRO A 83 -20.97 2.22 2.65
CA PRO A 83 -20.05 1.09 2.42
C PRO A 83 -18.72 1.17 3.19
N GLY A 84 -18.47 2.25 3.94
CA GLY A 84 -17.17 2.56 4.52
C GLY A 84 -16.18 3.15 3.50
N LEU A 85 -14.92 3.33 3.93
CA LEU A 85 -13.84 3.85 3.10
C LEU A 85 -12.99 2.69 2.57
N ILE A 86 -12.69 2.68 1.26
CA ILE A 86 -11.72 1.71 0.73
C ILE A 86 -10.41 1.85 1.48
N LEU A 87 -9.87 0.70 1.87
CA LEU A 87 -8.59 0.59 2.50
C LEU A 87 -7.47 1.26 1.66
N LEU A 88 -6.58 1.96 2.35
CA LEU A 88 -5.38 2.51 1.74
C LEU A 88 -4.40 1.39 1.40
N THR A 89 -4.21 1.14 0.10
CA THR A 89 -3.14 0.28 -0.41
C THR A 89 -1.79 0.98 -0.28
N VAL A 90 -0.71 0.21 -0.28
CA VAL A 90 0.68 0.71 -0.18
C VAL A 90 0.98 1.79 -1.23
N HIS A 91 0.55 1.58 -2.48
CA HIS A 91 0.70 2.56 -3.55
C HIS A 91 -0.02 3.88 -3.26
N LYS A 92 -1.25 3.82 -2.72
CA LYS A 92 -1.99 5.03 -2.34
C LYS A 92 -1.29 5.76 -1.19
N VAL A 93 -0.77 5.05 -0.19
CA VAL A 93 0.03 5.66 0.88
C VAL A 93 1.26 6.36 0.31
N LYS A 94 2.00 5.71 -0.59
CA LYS A 94 3.15 6.32 -1.28
C LYS A 94 2.77 7.63 -1.95
N ARG A 95 1.66 7.64 -2.70
CA ARG A 95 1.19 8.84 -3.41
C ARG A 95 0.84 9.97 -2.45
N LEU A 96 0.20 9.66 -1.33
CA LEU A 96 -0.14 10.66 -0.31
C LEU A 96 1.09 11.23 0.38
N LEU A 97 2.07 10.39 0.69
CA LEU A 97 3.33 10.83 1.26
C LEU A 97 4.07 11.76 0.28
N ALA A 98 4.14 11.36 -1.00
CA ALA A 98 4.77 12.17 -2.04
C ALA A 98 4.05 13.52 -2.22
N ASP A 99 2.71 13.53 -2.26
CA ASP A 99 1.91 14.75 -2.35
C ASP A 99 2.18 15.66 -1.15
N ALA A 100 2.18 15.12 0.08
CA ALA A 100 2.45 15.89 1.29
C ALA A 100 3.88 16.47 1.33
N LEU A 101 4.88 15.75 0.81
CA LEU A 101 6.27 16.17 0.81
C LEU A 101 6.60 17.17 -0.32
N HIS A 102 5.95 17.05 -1.47
CA HIS A 102 6.30 17.81 -2.68
C HIS A 102 5.27 18.88 -3.07
N HIS A 103 4.03 18.77 -2.61
CA HIS A 103 2.97 19.70 -2.94
C HIS A 103 2.11 20.02 -1.69
N PRO A 104 2.53 20.98 -0.84
CA PRO A 104 1.75 21.37 0.32
C PRO A 104 0.46 22.06 -0.12
N MET A 105 -0.59 21.27 -0.32
CA MET A 105 -1.93 21.77 -0.61
C MET A 105 -2.55 22.39 0.65
N PRO A 106 -3.39 23.43 0.55
CA PRO A 106 -4.02 24.03 1.71
C PRO A 106 -4.71 22.98 2.60
N PRO A 107 -4.52 23.04 3.93
CA PRO A 107 -5.02 22.04 4.86
C PRO A 107 -6.54 21.90 4.70
N GLY A 108 -7.02 20.66 4.56
CA GLY A 108 -8.44 20.32 4.41
C GLY A 108 -8.90 20.01 2.98
N HIS A 109 -8.26 20.56 1.94
CA HIS A 109 -8.63 20.24 0.56
C HIS A 109 -8.25 18.81 0.17
N ALA A 110 -7.03 18.38 0.52
CA ALA A 110 -6.53 17.05 0.24
C ALA A 110 -7.36 15.97 0.95
N THR A 111 -7.64 16.12 2.24
CA THR A 111 -8.42 15.15 3.02
C THR A 111 -9.87 15.04 2.52
N ARG A 112 -10.51 16.17 2.18
CA ARG A 112 -11.86 16.17 1.61
C ARG A 112 -11.89 15.46 0.25
N TRP A 113 -10.97 15.79 -0.65
CA TRP A 113 -10.86 15.16 -1.96
C TRP A 113 -10.61 13.64 -1.87
N LEU A 114 -9.74 13.22 -0.95
CA LEU A 114 -9.43 11.81 -0.73
C LEU A 114 -10.60 11.04 -0.15
N THR A 115 -11.35 11.65 0.77
CA THR A 115 -12.55 11.05 1.37
C THR A 115 -13.63 10.88 0.31
N TRP A 116 -13.89 11.92 -0.48
CA TRP A 116 -14.82 11.87 -1.60
C TRP A 116 -14.45 10.76 -2.60
N ARG A 117 -13.19 10.72 -3.05
CA ARG A 117 -12.73 9.72 -4.02
C ARG A 117 -12.87 8.30 -3.48
N ARG A 118 -12.49 8.06 -2.21
CA ARG A 118 -12.57 6.72 -1.60
C ARG A 118 -14.01 6.25 -1.43
N ARG A 119 -14.93 7.13 -1.03
CA ARG A 119 -16.37 6.81 -0.98
C ARG A 119 -16.93 6.49 -2.36
N HIS A 120 -16.55 7.27 -3.37
CA HIS A 120 -17.01 7.05 -4.74
C HIS A 120 -16.51 5.70 -5.29
N GLN A 121 -15.25 5.34 -5.05
CA GLN A 121 -14.71 4.03 -5.44
C GLN A 121 -15.41 2.88 -4.69
N ALA A 122 -15.75 3.04 -3.41
CA ALA A 122 -16.44 2.00 -2.64
C ALA A 122 -17.85 1.72 -3.19
N ARG A 123 -18.52 2.75 -3.72
CA ARG A 123 -19.85 2.64 -4.35
C ARG A 123 -19.81 2.03 -5.76
N ALA A 124 -18.68 2.13 -6.46
CA ALA A 124 -18.52 1.60 -7.81
C ALA A 124 -18.04 0.13 -7.82
N ARG A 125 -17.84 -0.47 -6.65
CA ARG A 125 -17.45 -1.88 -6.46
C ARG A 125 -18.67 -2.73 -6.15
#